data_AF-A0A6A0BDJ2-F1
#
_entry.id   AF-A0A6A0BDJ2-F1
#
_cell.length_a   1.000
_cell.length_b   1.000
_cell.length_c   1.000
_cell.angle_alpha   90.00
_cell.angle_beta   90.00
_cell.angle_gamma   90.00
#
_symmetry.space_group_name_H-M   'P 1'
#
loop_
_entity.id
_entity.type
_entity.pdbx_description
1 polymer ?
#
loop_
_entity_poly.entity_id
_entity_poly.type
_entity_poly.pdbx_seq_one_letter_code
_entity_poly.pdbx_strand_id
1 'polypeptide(L)'
;MFNVNGWLANSPMIVPTSKDETIGAFNRGNGQKVPMFFNPISKKRDEELETKVTHEAKTLTALENHVAEVAVSFDEPLTYAEIQEKIPKDLLINWYWIGTDSDLLDALDLLDHTIGINADENGKLTASLKAEEWVSYDYSSFVSAVKQATKTQGAIIGSVDIYKDARKQVEKYPTLKTAKFAGVIVSGRTENLAKLDEESYVYATNVGLETEILPYLMPTK
;
A
#
# COMPACT_ATOMS: atom_id res chain seq x y z
N MET A 1 -6.39 -17.56 14.12
CA MET A 1 -7.85 -17.70 14.28
C MET A 1 -8.45 -16.39 13.77
N PHE A 2 -9.02 -16.36 12.57
CA PHE A 2 -9.52 -15.12 11.97
C PHE A 2 -10.97 -14.91 12.43
N ASN A 3 -11.21 -13.81 13.14
CA ASN A 3 -12.51 -13.48 13.73
C ASN A 3 -13.42 -12.89 12.65
N VAL A 4 -14.54 -13.57 12.38
CA VAL A 4 -15.46 -13.29 11.27
C VAL A 4 -16.58 -12.29 11.65
N ASN A 5 -16.60 -11.78 12.89
CA ASN A 5 -17.65 -10.87 13.38
C ASN A 5 -17.26 -9.38 13.42
N GLY A 6 -16.09 -8.99 12.87
CA GLY A 6 -15.60 -7.60 12.87
C GLY A 6 -15.83 -6.81 11.58
N TRP A 7 -16.47 -7.41 10.57
CA TRP A 7 -16.45 -6.91 9.18
C TRP A 7 -17.14 -5.55 8.96
N LEU A 8 -18.02 -5.08 9.84
CA LEU A 8 -18.59 -3.72 9.76
C LEU A 8 -17.94 -2.73 10.74
N ALA A 9 -17.15 -3.20 11.71
CA ALA A 9 -16.53 -2.36 12.74
C ALA A 9 -15.15 -1.81 12.34
N ASN A 10 -14.50 -2.41 11.33
CA ASN A 10 -13.11 -2.10 10.97
C ASN A 10 -12.90 -1.45 9.60
N SER A 11 -13.93 -1.33 8.75
CA SER A 11 -13.78 -0.63 7.46
C SER A 11 -13.58 0.87 7.68
N PRO A 12 -12.57 1.50 7.05
CA PRO A 12 -12.32 2.92 7.21
C PRO A 12 -13.54 3.78 6.86
N MET A 13 -13.65 4.91 7.53
CA MET A 13 -14.58 5.96 7.20
C MET A 13 -13.97 6.82 6.09
N ILE A 14 -14.72 7.03 5.01
CA ILE A 14 -14.36 7.98 3.98
C ILE A 14 -14.85 9.37 4.38
N VAL A 15 -13.94 10.33 4.38
CA VAL A 15 -14.21 11.71 4.78
C VAL A 15 -13.69 12.64 3.68
N PRO A 16 -14.50 13.58 3.16
CA PRO A 16 -14.01 14.65 2.31
C PRO A 16 -13.00 15.51 3.09
N THR A 17 -11.77 15.63 2.58
CA THR A 17 -10.67 16.36 3.22
C THR A 17 -10.42 17.74 2.59
N SER A 18 -11.03 18.04 1.45
CA SER A 18 -10.98 19.36 0.83
C SER A 18 -12.30 19.74 0.16
N LYS A 19 -12.41 21.02 -0.20
CA LYS A 19 -13.52 21.54 -1.03
C LYS A 19 -13.48 21.00 -2.46
N ASP A 20 -12.36 20.39 -2.86
CA ASP A 20 -12.14 19.85 -4.21
C ASP A 20 -12.35 18.33 -4.25
N GLU A 21 -13.07 17.77 -3.27
CA GLU A 21 -13.46 16.35 -3.20
C GLU A 21 -12.28 15.36 -3.07
N THR A 22 -11.12 15.82 -2.61
CA THR A 22 -10.12 14.87 -2.11
C THR A 22 -10.72 14.15 -0.90
N ILE A 23 -10.54 12.84 -0.85
CA ILE A 23 -11.01 12.05 0.28
C ILE A 23 -9.83 11.58 1.13
N GLY A 24 -10.09 11.39 2.41
CA GLY A 24 -9.24 10.64 3.32
C GLY A 24 -9.98 9.43 3.85
N ALA A 25 -9.26 8.33 3.99
CA ALA A 25 -9.74 7.15 4.69
C ALA A 25 -9.25 7.18 6.14
N PHE A 26 -10.13 6.92 7.10
CA PHE A 26 -9.80 6.96 8.52
C PHE A 26 -10.28 5.71 9.23
N ASN A 27 -9.40 5.07 10.00
CA ASN A 27 -9.78 3.93 10.84
C ASN A 27 -10.85 4.37 11.85
N ARG A 28 -11.99 3.68 11.87
CA ARG A 28 -13.14 4.04 12.73
C ARG A 28 -12.86 3.93 14.22
N GLY A 29 -11.94 3.06 14.63
CA GLY A 29 -11.65 2.78 16.03
C GLY A 29 -10.76 3.81 16.68
N ASN A 30 -9.81 4.39 15.94
CA ASN A 30 -8.82 5.31 16.50
C ASN A 30 -8.69 6.64 15.73
N GLY A 31 -9.42 6.82 14.63
CA GLY A 31 -9.41 8.04 13.83
C GLY A 31 -8.13 8.26 13.03
N GLN A 32 -7.21 7.29 12.99
CA GLN A 32 -5.97 7.42 12.23
C GLN A 32 -6.25 7.36 10.74
N LYS A 33 -5.61 8.24 9.96
CA LYS A 33 -5.69 8.21 8.51
C LYS A 33 -5.00 6.95 7.99
N VAL A 34 -5.63 6.26 7.05
CA VAL A 34 -5.13 5.04 6.41
C VAL A 34 -4.55 5.44 5.05
N PRO A 35 -3.30 5.04 4.74
CA PRO A 35 -2.69 5.36 3.46
C PRO A 35 -3.37 4.56 2.33
N MET A 36 -3.69 5.23 1.23
CA MET A 36 -4.43 4.66 0.09
C MET A 36 -3.56 4.43 -1.15
N PHE A 37 -3.80 3.33 -1.86
CA PHE A 37 -3.21 3.08 -3.17
C PHE A 37 -4.16 3.52 -4.30
N PHE A 38 -3.58 4.05 -5.37
CA PHE A 38 -4.28 4.45 -6.58
C PHE A 38 -3.85 3.56 -7.75
N ASN A 39 -4.83 3.01 -8.47
CA ASN A 39 -4.58 2.10 -9.58
C ASN A 39 -4.41 2.86 -10.91
N PRO A 40 -3.19 2.96 -11.48
CA PRO A 40 -2.90 3.74 -12.69
C PRO A 40 -3.47 3.13 -13.97
N ILE A 41 -4.08 1.94 -13.91
CA ILE A 41 -4.82 1.33 -15.03
C ILE A 41 -6.35 1.41 -14.86
N SER A 42 -6.86 1.90 -13.73
CA SER A 42 -8.31 2.01 -13.51
C SER A 42 -8.99 2.88 -14.57
N LYS A 43 -10.12 2.39 -15.11
CA LYS A 43 -10.99 3.11 -16.05
C LYS A 43 -12.12 3.87 -15.37
N LYS A 44 -12.32 3.67 -14.07
CA LYS A 44 -13.15 4.53 -13.23
C LYS A 44 -12.36 5.78 -12.87
N ARG A 45 -11.93 6.56 -13.87
CA ARG A 45 -11.10 7.76 -13.67
C ARG A 45 -11.77 9.07 -14.08
N ASP A 46 -13.06 9.01 -14.50
CA ASP A 46 -13.74 10.10 -15.20
C ASP A 46 -15.22 10.35 -14.78
N GLU A 47 -15.77 9.74 -13.71
CA GLU A 47 -17.12 10.05 -13.21
C GLU A 47 -17.14 10.94 -11.94
N GLU A 48 -18.17 11.81 -11.80
CA GLU A 48 -18.34 12.87 -10.78
C GLU A 48 -18.30 12.42 -9.29
N LEU A 49 -18.03 11.15 -8.98
CA LEU A 49 -18.01 10.60 -7.62
C LEU A 49 -16.64 9.99 -7.23
N GLU A 50 -15.62 10.18 -8.06
CA GLU A 50 -14.34 9.52 -7.90
C GLU A 50 -13.32 10.28 -7.05
N THR A 51 -12.43 9.49 -6.43
CA THR A 51 -11.33 10.02 -5.65
C THR A 51 -10.25 10.55 -6.58
N LYS A 52 -10.02 11.87 -6.55
CA LYS A 52 -8.91 12.46 -7.29
C LYS A 52 -7.59 11.83 -6.86
N VAL A 53 -6.74 11.54 -7.85
CA VAL A 53 -5.35 11.11 -7.63
C VAL A 53 -4.65 12.11 -6.72
N THR A 54 -3.96 11.61 -5.70
CA THR A 54 -3.31 12.45 -4.69
C THR A 54 -1.81 12.55 -4.88
N HIS A 55 -1.28 13.71 -4.50
CA HIS A 55 0.15 14.00 -4.36
C HIS A 55 0.34 14.69 -3.01
N GLU A 56 0.10 13.92 -1.95
CA GLU A 56 0.07 14.44 -0.58
C GLU A 56 1.46 14.48 0.06
N ALA A 57 2.45 13.74 -0.43
CA ALA A 57 3.79 13.71 0.14
C ALA A 57 4.39 15.12 0.23
N LYS A 58 4.23 15.96 -0.80
CA LYS A 58 4.69 17.36 -0.80
C LYS A 58 4.10 18.21 0.34
N THR A 59 2.96 17.82 0.91
CA THR A 59 2.35 18.55 2.04
C THR A 59 3.13 18.37 3.34
N LEU A 60 3.94 17.31 3.44
CA LEU A 60 4.77 17.01 4.60
C LEU A 60 5.88 18.04 4.82
N THR A 61 6.20 18.90 3.83
CA THR A 61 7.12 20.04 4.04
C THR A 61 6.63 21.01 5.13
N ALA A 62 5.34 21.00 5.45
CA ALA A 62 4.76 21.84 6.51
C ALA A 62 4.88 21.22 7.92
N LEU A 63 5.34 19.98 8.05
CA LEU A 63 5.42 19.24 9.31
C LEU A 63 6.88 18.97 9.67
N GLU A 64 7.55 19.94 10.28
CA GLU A 64 8.91 19.76 10.80
C GLU A 64 8.93 18.87 12.04
N ASN A 65 9.98 18.07 12.25
CA ASN A 65 10.14 17.17 13.41
C ASN A 65 9.05 16.10 13.54
N HIS A 66 8.59 15.55 12.42
CA HIS A 66 7.60 14.48 12.39
C HIS A 66 8.13 13.27 11.63
N VAL A 67 7.54 12.11 11.91
CA VAL A 67 7.59 10.95 11.02
C VAL A 67 6.19 10.69 10.48
N ALA A 68 6.12 10.10 9.29
CA ALA A 68 4.86 9.71 8.69
C ALA A 68 4.98 8.38 7.94
N GLU A 69 3.84 7.83 7.54
CA GLU A 69 3.75 6.80 6.51
C GLU A 69 3.09 7.35 5.25
N VAL A 70 3.51 6.86 4.09
CA VAL A 70 3.00 7.25 2.77
C VAL A 70 2.81 6.01 1.92
N ALA A 71 1.62 5.81 1.38
CA ALA A 71 1.42 4.90 0.25
C ALA A 71 1.91 5.60 -1.02
N VAL A 72 2.80 4.92 -1.74
CA VAL A 72 3.33 5.34 -3.04
C VAL A 72 2.81 4.38 -4.08
N SER A 73 1.97 4.87 -4.97
CA SER A 73 1.51 4.12 -6.15
C SER A 73 2.43 4.42 -7.31
N PHE A 74 2.90 3.40 -8.01
CA PHE A 74 3.80 3.55 -9.15
C PHE A 74 3.01 3.78 -10.44
N ASP A 75 3.60 4.50 -11.39
CA ASP A 75 3.05 4.69 -12.74
C ASP A 75 3.04 3.38 -13.53
N GLU A 76 4.08 2.59 -13.37
CA GLU A 76 4.17 1.21 -13.86
C GLU A 76 4.65 0.26 -12.75
N PRO A 77 4.22 -1.01 -12.74
CA PRO A 77 4.71 -1.99 -11.77
C PRO A 77 6.22 -2.21 -11.87
N LEU A 78 6.92 -1.93 -10.78
CA LEU A 78 8.36 -2.06 -10.63
C LEU A 78 8.74 -3.44 -10.08
N THR A 79 9.89 -3.96 -10.52
CA THR A 79 10.47 -5.17 -9.94
C THR A 79 10.97 -4.92 -8.53
N TYR A 80 11.09 -5.99 -7.73
CA TYR A 80 11.67 -5.90 -6.39
C TYR A 80 13.06 -5.20 -6.39
N ALA A 81 13.91 -5.52 -7.37
CA ALA A 81 15.24 -4.92 -7.48
C ALA A 81 15.17 -3.42 -7.80
N GLU A 82 14.29 -3.01 -8.71
CA GLU A 82 14.09 -1.59 -9.05
C GLU A 82 13.56 -0.80 -7.84
N ILE A 83 12.63 -1.35 -7.06
CA ILE A 83 12.12 -0.69 -5.85
C ILE A 83 13.24 -0.50 -4.83
N GLN A 84 14.03 -1.55 -4.60
CA GLN A 84 15.17 -1.48 -3.69
C GLN A 84 16.24 -0.48 -4.14
N GLU A 85 16.35 -0.20 -5.44
CA GLU A 85 17.27 0.80 -5.99
C GLU A 85 16.70 2.22 -5.94
N LYS A 86 15.44 2.39 -6.34
CA LYS A 86 14.79 3.69 -6.54
C LYS A 86 14.28 4.33 -5.27
N ILE A 87 13.75 3.56 -4.31
CA ILE A 87 13.25 4.14 -3.07
C ILE A 87 14.43 4.71 -2.24
N PRO A 88 14.35 5.98 -1.82
CA PRO A 88 15.40 6.62 -1.03
C PRO A 88 15.83 5.81 0.20
N LYS A 89 17.14 5.74 0.45
CA LYS A 89 17.71 4.90 1.52
C LYS A 89 17.45 5.42 2.93
N ASP A 90 17.01 6.65 3.04
CA ASP A 90 16.55 7.32 4.25
C ASP A 90 15.04 7.13 4.50
N LEU A 91 14.38 6.26 3.72
CA LEU A 91 13.03 5.76 3.99
C LEU A 91 13.06 4.26 4.29
N LEU A 92 12.09 3.82 5.09
CA LEU A 92 11.82 2.41 5.36
C LEU A 92 10.63 1.95 4.50
N ILE A 93 10.79 0.87 3.73
CA ILE A 93 9.66 0.23 3.07
C ILE A 93 8.99 -0.71 4.09
N ASN A 94 7.72 -0.48 4.42
CA ASN A 94 6.98 -1.32 5.37
C ASN A 94 6.18 -2.42 4.67
N TRP A 95 5.70 -2.14 3.46
CA TRP A 95 4.76 -3.01 2.76
C TRP A 95 4.87 -2.89 1.25
N TYR A 96 4.65 -4.00 0.53
CA TYR A 96 4.64 -4.07 -0.93
C TYR A 96 3.27 -4.45 -1.45
N TRP A 97 2.70 -3.63 -2.32
CA TRP A 97 1.42 -3.86 -2.98
C TRP A 97 1.60 -4.60 -4.30
N ILE A 98 0.93 -5.74 -4.50
CA ILE A 98 1.05 -6.48 -5.77
C ILE A 98 0.27 -5.85 -6.94
N GLY A 99 -0.51 -4.80 -6.70
CA GLY A 99 -1.40 -4.23 -7.70
C GLY A 99 -2.67 -5.03 -7.92
N THR A 100 -3.33 -4.74 -9.04
CA THR A 100 -4.51 -5.46 -9.53
C THR A 100 -4.28 -5.87 -10.99
N ASP A 101 -4.89 -6.97 -11.42
CA ASP A 101 -4.99 -7.32 -12.84
C ASP A 101 -6.16 -6.59 -13.51
N SER A 102 -7.20 -6.25 -12.74
CA SER A 102 -8.39 -5.54 -13.19
C SER A 102 -8.19 -4.03 -13.34
N ASP A 103 -8.71 -3.48 -14.44
CA ASP A 103 -8.85 -2.03 -14.68
C ASP A 103 -10.18 -1.45 -14.14
N LEU A 104 -10.95 -2.24 -13.39
CA LEU A 104 -12.26 -1.84 -12.87
C LEU A 104 -12.24 -1.42 -11.38
N LEU A 105 -11.07 -1.47 -10.74
CA LEU A 105 -10.91 -1.17 -9.31
C LEU A 105 -10.18 0.17 -9.14
N ASP A 106 -10.82 1.11 -8.43
CA ASP A 106 -10.24 2.39 -8.02
C ASP A 106 -9.73 2.35 -6.57
N ALA A 107 -9.31 3.51 -6.03
CA ALA A 107 -8.76 3.60 -4.69
C ALA A 107 -9.79 3.31 -3.57
N LEU A 108 -11.09 3.57 -3.80
CA LEU A 108 -12.15 3.26 -2.84
C LEU A 108 -12.45 1.78 -2.79
N ASP A 109 -12.53 1.15 -3.96
CA ASP A 109 -12.72 -0.30 -4.07
C ASP A 109 -11.58 -1.06 -3.38
N LEU A 110 -10.38 -0.48 -3.32
CA LEU A 110 -9.17 -1.09 -2.79
C LEU A 110 -8.96 -0.91 -1.28
N LEU A 111 -9.65 0.03 -0.64
CA LEU A 111 -9.29 0.52 0.70
C LEU A 111 -9.18 -0.56 1.81
N ASP A 112 -9.98 -1.63 1.72
CA ASP A 112 -9.94 -2.79 2.63
C ASP A 112 -9.56 -4.09 1.92
N HIS A 113 -9.14 -3.99 0.66
CA HIS A 113 -9.02 -5.09 -0.27
C HIS A 113 -7.66 -5.11 -0.97
N THR A 114 -6.73 -4.27 -0.55
CA THR A 114 -5.33 -4.31 -0.97
C THR A 114 -4.67 -5.60 -0.50
N ILE A 115 -4.16 -6.38 -1.46
CA ILE A 115 -3.37 -7.58 -1.19
C ILE A 115 -1.89 -7.26 -1.37
N GLY A 116 -1.05 -7.76 -0.47
CA GLY A 116 0.39 -7.51 -0.51
C GLY A 116 1.11 -8.11 0.69
N ILE A 117 2.39 -7.77 0.81
CA ILE A 117 3.33 -8.45 1.70
C ILE A 117 4.08 -7.43 2.56
N ASN A 118 4.21 -7.73 3.86
CA ASN A 118 5.02 -6.93 4.78
C ASN A 118 6.50 -7.10 4.46
N ALA A 119 7.28 -6.05 4.64
CA ALA A 119 8.73 -6.12 4.59
C ALA A 119 9.31 -6.52 5.96
N ASP A 120 10.58 -6.91 5.99
CA ASP A 120 11.35 -6.99 7.23
C ASP A 120 11.69 -5.59 7.78
N GLU A 121 12.35 -5.55 8.93
CA GLU A 121 12.81 -4.32 9.59
C GLU A 121 13.79 -3.46 8.77
N ASN A 122 14.33 -4.01 7.68
CA ASN A 122 15.24 -3.35 6.74
C ASN A 122 14.55 -3.03 5.40
N GLY A 123 13.24 -3.23 5.31
CA GLY A 123 12.43 -3.00 4.12
C GLY A 123 12.63 -4.04 3.02
N LYS A 124 13.03 -5.27 3.36
CA LYS A 124 13.35 -6.35 2.41
C LYS A 124 12.37 -7.51 2.49
N LEU A 125 12.27 -8.21 1.36
CA LEU A 125 11.60 -9.51 1.24
C LEU A 125 12.64 -10.62 1.05
N THR A 126 12.29 -11.82 1.49
CA THR A 126 13.07 -13.03 1.23
C THR A 126 12.41 -13.89 0.15
N ALA A 127 13.22 -14.65 -0.59
CA ALA A 127 12.72 -15.50 -1.66
C ALA A 127 12.09 -16.81 -1.14
N SER A 128 12.62 -17.35 -0.05
CA SER A 128 12.16 -18.58 0.60
C SER A 128 12.44 -18.54 2.10
N LEU A 129 11.58 -19.16 2.90
CA LEU A 129 11.79 -19.35 4.33
C LEU A 129 13.11 -20.11 4.61
N LYS A 130 13.85 -19.66 5.62
CA LYS A 130 14.79 -20.53 6.34
C LYS A 130 13.99 -21.31 7.37
N ALA A 131 14.29 -22.59 7.56
CA ALA A 131 13.39 -23.63 8.07
C ALA A 131 12.85 -23.48 9.52
N GLU A 132 13.04 -22.35 10.18
CA GLU A 132 12.78 -22.17 11.62
C GLU A 132 11.91 -20.94 11.92
N GLU A 133 11.42 -20.25 10.89
CA GLU A 133 10.94 -18.89 11.02
C GLU A 133 9.56 -18.74 10.33
N TRP A 134 8.50 -18.46 11.09
CA TRP A 134 7.18 -18.10 10.55
C TRP A 134 7.17 -16.60 10.24
N VAL A 135 7.87 -16.18 9.19
CA VAL A 135 8.01 -14.74 8.88
C VAL A 135 7.09 -14.29 7.76
N SER A 136 6.46 -13.14 7.99
CA SER A 136 5.42 -12.51 7.17
C SER A 136 5.95 -11.82 5.89
N TYR A 137 7.25 -11.93 5.62
CA TYR A 137 7.96 -11.25 4.52
C TYR A 137 8.58 -12.21 3.48
N ASP A 138 8.21 -13.50 3.53
CA ASP A 138 8.62 -14.50 2.54
C ASP A 138 7.70 -14.52 1.30
N TYR A 139 8.27 -14.26 0.13
CA TYR A 139 7.49 -14.16 -1.10
C TYR A 139 6.86 -15.50 -1.52
N SER A 140 7.57 -16.62 -1.35
CA SER A 140 7.06 -17.93 -1.78
C SER A 140 5.84 -18.38 -0.95
N SER A 141 5.88 -18.11 0.35
CA SER A 141 4.80 -18.32 1.30
C SER A 141 3.62 -17.40 0.99
N PHE A 142 3.89 -16.13 0.68
CA PHE A 142 2.87 -15.18 0.26
C PHE A 142 2.13 -15.64 -1.02
N VAL A 143 2.87 -16.04 -2.07
CA VAL A 143 2.28 -16.60 -3.31
C VAL A 143 1.40 -17.81 -2.99
N SER A 144 1.85 -18.69 -2.11
CA SER A 144 1.10 -19.87 -1.68
C SER A 144 -0.17 -19.50 -0.91
N ALA A 145 -0.09 -18.51 -0.02
CA ALA A 145 -1.22 -17.99 0.75
C ALA A 145 -2.28 -17.36 -0.15
N VAL A 146 -1.88 -16.53 -1.13
CA VAL A 146 -2.82 -15.93 -2.11
C VAL A 146 -3.53 -17.03 -2.91
N LYS A 147 -2.79 -18.03 -3.40
CA LYS A 147 -3.39 -19.18 -4.11
C LYS A 147 -4.36 -19.97 -3.23
N GLN A 148 -4.05 -20.15 -1.95
CA GLN A 148 -4.93 -20.83 -1.01
C GLN A 148 -6.20 -20.03 -0.71
N ALA A 149 -6.08 -18.71 -0.51
CA ALA A 149 -7.20 -17.81 -0.24
C ALA A 149 -8.27 -17.90 -1.33
N THR A 150 -7.90 -18.04 -2.61
CA THR A 150 -8.87 -18.20 -3.71
C THR A 150 -9.77 -19.44 -3.63
N LYS A 151 -9.41 -20.43 -2.80
CA LYS A 151 -10.21 -21.65 -2.62
C LYS A 151 -11.19 -21.53 -1.45
N THR A 152 -10.94 -20.61 -0.52
CA THR A 152 -11.63 -20.54 0.77
C THR A 152 -12.30 -19.18 1.01
N GLN A 153 -11.93 -18.15 0.26
CA GLN A 153 -12.38 -16.78 0.42
C GLN A 153 -12.93 -16.25 -0.91
N GLY A 154 -13.88 -15.33 -0.81
CA GLY A 154 -14.39 -14.55 -1.91
C GLY A 154 -14.75 -13.16 -1.41
N ALA A 155 -14.32 -12.13 -2.13
CA ALA A 155 -14.71 -10.75 -1.92
C ALA A 155 -14.98 -10.16 -3.30
N ILE A 156 -16.26 -9.89 -3.60
CA ILE A 156 -16.68 -9.35 -4.88
C ILE A 156 -16.91 -7.86 -4.69
N ILE A 157 -16.13 -7.04 -5.40
CA ILE A 157 -16.26 -5.59 -5.43
C ILE A 157 -16.63 -5.20 -6.86
N GLY A 158 -17.83 -4.64 -7.03
CA GLY A 158 -18.45 -4.52 -8.35
C GLY A 158 -18.57 -5.88 -9.03
N SER A 159 -17.85 -6.06 -10.14
CA SER A 159 -17.79 -7.32 -10.90
C SER A 159 -16.47 -8.09 -10.73
N VAL A 160 -15.60 -7.68 -9.80
CA VAL A 160 -14.25 -8.24 -9.62
C VAL A 160 -14.19 -9.06 -8.34
N ASP A 161 -13.71 -10.29 -8.45
CA ASP A 161 -13.33 -11.12 -7.29
C ASP A 161 -11.88 -10.82 -6.93
N ILE A 162 -11.67 -10.12 -5.81
CA ILE A 162 -10.36 -9.59 -5.39
C ILE A 162 -9.32 -10.71 -5.23
N TYR A 163 -9.71 -11.86 -4.67
CA TYR A 163 -8.78 -12.96 -4.45
C TYR A 163 -8.39 -13.64 -5.76
N LYS A 164 -9.34 -13.79 -6.69
CA LYS A 164 -9.02 -14.30 -8.04
C LYS A 164 -8.15 -13.32 -8.82
N ASP A 165 -8.39 -12.02 -8.69
CA ASP A 165 -7.56 -10.98 -9.29
C ASP A 165 -6.12 -11.02 -8.77
N ALA A 166 -5.95 -11.02 -7.44
CA ALA A 166 -4.66 -11.18 -6.78
C ALA A 166 -3.94 -12.48 -7.18
N ARG A 167 -4.69 -13.56 -7.38
CA ARG A 167 -4.12 -14.83 -7.84
C ARG A 167 -3.50 -14.73 -9.23
N LYS A 168 -4.12 -14.00 -10.16
CA LYS A 168 -3.53 -13.79 -11.49
C LYS A 168 -2.18 -13.08 -11.40
N GLN A 169 -2.06 -12.09 -10.51
CA GLN A 169 -0.79 -11.37 -10.29
C GLN A 169 0.32 -12.32 -9.80
N VAL A 170 0.06 -13.15 -8.78
CA VAL A 170 1.08 -14.09 -8.26
C VAL A 170 1.32 -15.29 -9.17
N GLU A 171 0.41 -15.61 -10.09
CA GLU A 171 0.64 -16.59 -11.15
C GLU A 171 1.49 -16.01 -12.29
N LYS A 172 1.30 -14.72 -12.62
CA LYS A 172 2.13 -13.97 -13.56
C LYS A 172 3.56 -13.79 -13.05
N TYR A 173 3.72 -13.58 -11.74
CA TYR A 173 5.02 -13.39 -11.11
C TYR A 173 5.25 -14.38 -9.94
N PRO A 174 5.64 -15.64 -10.23
CA PRO A 174 5.67 -16.69 -9.21
C PRO A 174 6.88 -16.64 -8.26
N THR A 175 7.90 -15.82 -8.55
CA THR A 175 9.14 -15.73 -7.75
C THR A 175 9.51 -14.28 -7.45
N LEU A 176 10.22 -14.04 -6.35
CA LEU A 176 10.64 -12.68 -5.95
C LEU A 176 11.50 -11.99 -7.03
N LYS A 177 12.32 -12.75 -7.76
CA LYS A 177 13.16 -12.21 -8.85
C LYS A 177 12.32 -11.63 -9.99
N THR A 178 11.16 -12.22 -10.26
CA THR A 178 10.23 -11.80 -11.31
C THR A 178 9.08 -10.95 -10.79
N ALA A 179 8.94 -10.85 -9.47
CA ALA A 179 7.87 -10.11 -8.80
C ALA A 179 7.89 -8.66 -9.26
N LYS A 180 6.71 -8.18 -9.65
CA LYS A 180 6.42 -6.77 -9.83
C LYS A 180 5.39 -6.32 -8.81
N PHE A 181 5.55 -5.11 -8.33
CA PHE A 181 4.67 -4.47 -7.35
C PHE A 181 4.19 -3.14 -7.93
N ALA A 182 2.92 -2.80 -7.70
CA ALA A 182 2.32 -1.57 -8.18
C ALA A 182 2.45 -0.41 -7.18
N GLY A 183 2.99 -0.68 -5.99
CA GLY A 183 3.24 0.36 -5.00
C GLY A 183 3.87 -0.19 -3.73
N VAL A 184 4.21 0.73 -2.83
CA VAL A 184 4.75 0.44 -1.50
C VAL A 184 4.14 1.36 -0.45
N ILE A 185 4.11 0.92 0.81
CA ILE A 185 3.98 1.84 1.95
C ILE A 185 5.37 2.07 2.49
N VAL A 186 5.79 3.33 2.58
CA VAL A 186 7.06 3.76 3.17
C VAL A 186 6.82 4.59 4.42
N SER A 187 7.77 4.57 5.36
CA SER A 187 7.80 5.48 6.50
C SER A 187 9.17 6.11 6.67
N GLY A 188 9.20 7.23 7.36
CA GLY A 188 10.43 7.96 7.66
C GLY A 188 10.12 9.39 8.09
N ARG A 189 11.16 10.20 8.18
CA ARG A 189 11.04 11.62 8.45
C ARG A 189 10.29 12.37 7.34
N THR A 190 9.46 13.33 7.72
CA THR A 190 8.63 14.10 6.80
C THR A 190 9.45 14.85 5.75
N GLU A 191 10.63 15.36 6.09
CA GLU A 191 11.54 16.02 5.14
C GLU A 191 12.08 15.10 4.04
N ASN A 192 12.17 13.78 4.30
CA ASN A 192 12.61 12.78 3.33
C ASN A 192 11.44 12.34 2.46
N LEU A 193 10.28 12.09 3.09
CA LEU A 193 9.05 11.70 2.40
C LEU A 193 8.54 12.78 1.44
N ALA A 194 8.72 14.06 1.77
CA ALA A 194 8.18 15.18 0.99
C ALA A 194 8.64 15.23 -0.48
N LYS A 195 9.77 14.57 -0.80
CA LYS A 195 10.36 14.54 -2.15
C LYS A 195 9.73 13.48 -3.06
N LEU A 196 8.93 12.56 -2.53
CA LEU A 196 8.39 11.43 -3.29
C LEU A 196 7.52 11.86 -4.49
N ASP A 197 6.82 12.98 -4.41
CA ASP A 197 5.99 13.48 -5.52
C ASP A 197 6.82 13.98 -6.72
N GLU A 198 8.12 14.20 -6.56
CA GLU A 198 9.02 14.64 -7.63
C GLU A 198 9.63 13.46 -8.43
N GLU A 199 9.48 12.23 -7.91
CA GLU A 199 10.07 11.03 -8.48
C GLU A 199 9.29 10.56 -9.72
N SER A 200 10.00 10.30 -10.82
CA SER A 200 9.35 10.02 -12.11
C SER A 200 8.55 8.72 -12.17
N TYR A 201 8.76 7.81 -11.22
CA TYR A 201 8.07 6.52 -11.13
C TYR A 201 6.80 6.60 -10.26
N VAL A 202 6.47 7.78 -9.72
CA VAL A 202 5.35 7.96 -8.79
C VAL A 202 4.12 8.44 -9.56
N TYR A 203 3.07 7.63 -9.48
CA TYR A 203 1.75 7.98 -9.98
C TYR A 203 0.93 8.76 -8.94
N ALA A 204 0.99 8.33 -7.68
CA ALA A 204 0.25 8.95 -6.59
C ALA A 204 0.99 8.76 -5.26
N THR A 205 0.89 9.76 -4.39
CA THR A 205 1.24 9.62 -2.97
C THR A 205 0.05 9.95 -2.09
N ASN A 206 -0.16 9.13 -1.06
CA ASN A 206 -1.21 9.33 -0.07
C ASN A 206 -0.63 9.18 1.33
N VAL A 207 -0.66 10.26 2.10
CA VAL A 207 -0.14 10.32 3.47
C VAL A 207 -1.13 9.60 4.39
N GLY A 208 -0.63 8.65 5.18
CA GLY A 208 -1.38 7.96 6.23
C GLY A 208 -1.18 8.63 7.59
N LEU A 209 -0.84 7.82 8.59
CA LEU A 209 -0.52 8.30 9.94
C LEU A 209 0.75 9.15 9.96
N GLU A 210 0.73 10.21 10.77
CA GLU A 210 1.89 11.00 11.17
C GLU A 210 2.00 11.07 12.70
N THR A 211 3.22 11.33 13.19
CA THR A 211 3.46 11.62 14.61
C THR A 211 4.67 12.51 14.82
N GLU A 212 4.59 13.38 15.82
CA GLU A 212 5.71 14.20 16.27
C GLU A 212 6.86 13.34 16.80
N ILE A 213 8.09 13.74 16.50
CA ILE A 213 9.31 13.15 17.04
C ILE A 213 9.54 13.74 18.43
N LEU A 214 9.25 12.95 19.46
CA LEU A 214 9.49 13.31 20.85
C LEU A 214 10.97 13.10 21.24
N PRO A 215 11.51 13.81 22.26
CA PRO A 215 12.94 13.79 22.60
C PRO A 215 13.55 12.42 22.92
N TYR A 216 12.72 11.43 23.26
CA TYR A 216 13.12 10.06 23.59
C TYR A 216 12.84 9.06 22.46
N LEU A 217 12.35 9.53 21.31
CA LEU A 217 12.18 8.74 20.10
C LEU A 217 13.36 9.01 19.17
N MET A 218 14.01 7.94 18.72
CA MET A 218 15.08 8.00 17.73
C MET A 218 14.65 7.20 16.49
N PRO A 219 13.98 7.84 15.51
CA PRO A 219 13.63 7.18 14.27
C PRO A 219 14.87 6.65 13.55
N THR A 220 14.78 5.44 13.02
CA THR A 220 15.86 4.78 12.27
C THR A 220 15.98 5.30 10.82
N LYS A 221 14.93 5.95 10.33
CA LYS A 221 14.75 6.56 9.01
C LYS A 221 13.94 7.85 9.16
#